data_AF-A0A2V6BW21-F1
#
_entry.id   AF-A0A2V6BW21-F1
#
_cell.length_a   1.000
_cell.length_b   1.000
_cell.length_c   1.000
_cell.angle_alpha   90.00
_cell.angle_beta   90.00
_cell.angle_gamma   90.00
#
_symmetry.space_group_name_H-M   'P 1'
#
loop_
_entity.id
_entity.type
_entity.pdbx_description
1 polymer ?
#
loop_
_entity_poly.entity_id
_entity_poly.type
_entity_poly.pdbx_seq_one_letter_code
_entity_poly.pdbx_strand_id
1 'polypeptide(L)'
;KQKFAVDAEALRNFFPLQKVLDGTFAIYQRIFGLKFEQIAVPYKWIDDLQLWAVSDAASGEPLGLFYLDMFPRDGKYNHFAEFEIIGGKLLPDGKYQRPTVTLLCNFPPATVDKPSLLSHSEVETLFHEFGHVLHTITTRAKYGRFAGTHVPTDFVEAPSQMLQNWVWDKNVLDSFAADYRESSKKIPDETIQKMKDAKLATAGVFYRRQFAFASLDLALHGPHPENAPYDCVAISNPILEKVFL
;
A
#
# COMPACT_ATOMS: atom_id res chain seq x y z
N LYS A 1 8.31 21.40 -8.06
CA LYS A 1 9.57 22.16 -7.88
C LYS A 1 9.38 23.68 -7.95
N GLN A 2 8.92 24.28 -9.05
CA GLN A 2 8.89 25.75 -9.20
C GLN A 2 7.97 26.52 -8.23
N LYS A 3 6.77 26.01 -7.88
CA LYS A 3 5.82 26.73 -7.00
C LYS A 3 5.98 26.45 -5.50
N PHE A 4 6.30 25.20 -5.13
CA PHE A 4 6.33 24.77 -3.72
C PHE A 4 7.75 24.44 -3.20
N ALA A 5 8.78 24.55 -4.05
CA ALA A 5 10.19 24.32 -3.70
C ALA A 5 10.51 22.98 -3.01
N VAL A 6 9.65 21.96 -3.15
CA VAL A 6 9.93 20.60 -2.67
C VAL A 6 10.81 19.87 -3.69
N ASP A 7 11.97 19.38 -3.24
CA ASP A 7 12.81 18.46 -4.00
C ASP A 7 12.51 17.01 -3.62
N ALA A 8 11.62 16.39 -4.38
CA ALA A 8 11.19 15.01 -4.16
C ALA A 8 12.35 14.00 -4.22
N GLU A 9 13.40 14.29 -5.00
CA GLU A 9 14.59 13.42 -5.08
C GLU A 9 15.45 13.54 -3.82
N ALA A 10 15.66 14.76 -3.32
CA ALA A 10 16.40 14.97 -2.08
C ALA A 10 15.69 14.33 -0.87
N LEU A 11 14.35 14.29 -0.89
CA LEU A 11 13.53 13.66 0.16
C LEU A 11 13.74 12.15 0.25
N ARG A 12 14.14 11.47 -0.83
CA ARG A 12 14.39 10.01 -0.79
C ARG A 12 15.44 9.63 0.25
N ASN A 13 16.38 10.53 0.52
CA ASN A 13 17.43 10.32 1.52
C ASN A 13 16.88 10.06 2.93
N PHE A 14 15.65 10.49 3.22
CA PHE A 14 15.00 10.31 4.52
C PHE A 14 14.25 8.99 4.68
N PHE A 15 14.13 8.20 3.60
CA PHE A 15 13.34 6.98 3.56
C PHE A 15 14.14 5.73 3.15
N PRO A 16 15.18 5.33 3.91
CA PRO A 16 15.78 4.01 3.73
C PRO A 16 14.74 2.90 3.92
N LEU A 17 14.64 1.95 2.99
CA LEU A 17 13.61 0.90 2.99
C LEU A 17 13.47 0.21 4.35
N GLN A 18 14.58 -0.21 4.96
CA GLN A 18 14.54 -0.89 6.25
C GLN A 18 13.92 -0.01 7.35
N LYS A 19 14.28 1.29 7.39
CA LYS A 19 13.69 2.23 8.37
C LYS A 19 12.20 2.41 8.13
N VAL A 20 11.77 2.48 6.88
CA VAL A 20 10.35 2.59 6.55
C VAL A 20 9.58 1.33 6.96
N LEU A 21 10.12 0.14 6.70
CA LEU A 21 9.52 -1.14 7.14
C LEU A 21 9.41 -1.19 8.67
N ASP A 22 10.52 -0.94 9.39
CA ASP A 22 10.55 -0.94 10.85
C ASP A 22 9.53 0.05 11.43
N GLY A 23 9.44 1.25 10.83
CA GLY A 23 8.48 2.28 11.20
C GLY A 23 7.04 1.85 10.98
N THR A 24 6.73 1.35 9.79
CA THR A 24 5.40 0.84 9.43
C THR A 24 4.97 -0.26 10.41
N PHE A 25 5.88 -1.18 10.72
CA PHE A 25 5.63 -2.28 11.65
C PHE A 25 5.43 -1.78 13.07
N ALA A 26 6.25 -0.85 13.56
CA ALA A 26 6.10 -0.29 14.90
C ALA A 26 4.75 0.45 15.06
N ILE A 27 4.36 1.23 14.05
CA ILE A 27 3.10 1.98 14.04
C ILE A 27 1.91 1.01 14.09
N TYR A 28 1.91 -0.01 13.23
CA TYR A 28 0.78 -0.94 13.18
C TYR A 28 0.72 -1.91 14.35
N GLN A 29 1.86 -2.37 14.86
CA GLN A 29 1.90 -3.12 16.12
C GLN A 29 1.28 -2.30 17.26
N ARG A 30 1.58 -0.99 17.32
CA ARG A 30 1.02 -0.10 18.35
C ARG A 30 -0.49 0.13 18.19
N ILE A 31 -0.95 0.46 16.98
CA ILE A 31 -2.35 0.86 16.75
C ILE A 31 -3.30 -0.34 16.85
N PHE A 32 -2.86 -1.51 16.37
CA PHE A 32 -3.70 -2.71 16.30
C PHE A 32 -3.41 -3.72 17.41
N GLY A 33 -2.47 -3.43 18.32
CA GLY A 33 -2.12 -4.34 19.42
C GLY A 33 -1.54 -5.65 18.91
N LEU A 34 -0.60 -5.58 17.97
CA LEU A 34 0.01 -6.74 17.32
C LEU A 34 1.49 -6.87 17.70
N LYS A 35 2.03 -8.08 17.53
CA LYS A 35 3.47 -8.36 17.55
C LYS A 35 3.84 -9.00 16.21
N PHE A 36 4.89 -8.49 15.58
CA PHE A 36 5.47 -9.05 14.36
C PHE A 36 6.82 -9.67 14.69
N GLU A 37 7.05 -10.89 14.22
CA GLU A 37 8.29 -11.63 14.45
C GLU A 37 8.78 -12.22 13.14
N GLN A 38 9.98 -11.82 12.71
CA GLN A 38 10.59 -12.40 11.52
C GLN A 38 10.97 -13.85 11.82
N ILE A 39 10.55 -14.77 10.94
CA ILE A 39 10.83 -16.20 11.06
C ILE A 39 11.54 -16.71 9.82
N ALA A 40 12.16 -17.89 9.94
CA ALA A 40 12.81 -18.53 8.82
C ALA A 40 11.81 -18.86 7.72
N VAL A 41 12.15 -18.54 6.48
CA VAL A 41 11.36 -18.92 5.31
C VAL A 41 11.61 -20.41 5.02
N PRO A 42 10.58 -21.28 5.09
CA PRO A 42 10.77 -22.71 4.82
C PRO A 42 11.03 -22.99 3.33
N TYR A 43 10.38 -22.25 2.44
CA TYR A 43 10.51 -22.38 0.98
C TYR A 43 10.61 -20.99 0.36
N LYS A 44 11.72 -20.72 -0.35
CA LYS A 44 12.00 -19.45 -1.00
C LYS A 44 11.78 -19.56 -2.51
N TRP A 45 11.01 -18.64 -3.08
CA TRP A 45 10.97 -18.41 -4.54
C TRP A 45 11.96 -17.32 -5.00
N ILE A 46 12.52 -16.58 -4.05
CA ILE A 46 13.59 -15.59 -4.26
C ILE A 46 14.45 -15.50 -3.00
N ASP A 47 15.74 -15.17 -3.14
CA ASP A 47 16.72 -15.28 -2.07
C ASP A 47 16.49 -14.30 -0.90
N ASP A 48 16.05 -13.09 -1.22
CA ASP A 48 15.80 -11.99 -0.28
C ASP A 48 14.37 -11.99 0.30
N LEU A 49 13.58 -13.03 0.02
CA LEU A 49 12.25 -13.21 0.58
C LEU A 49 12.30 -13.22 2.10
N GLN A 50 11.41 -12.44 2.72
CA GLN A 50 11.22 -12.43 4.17
C GLN A 50 9.87 -13.03 4.54
N LEU A 51 9.78 -13.67 5.70
CA LEU A 51 8.55 -14.17 6.28
C LEU A 51 8.42 -13.67 7.72
N TRP A 52 7.23 -13.22 8.05
CA TRP A 52 6.90 -12.65 9.36
C TRP A 52 5.66 -13.33 9.92
N ALA A 53 5.73 -13.70 11.19
CA ALA A 53 4.59 -14.15 11.98
C ALA A 53 3.93 -12.97 12.68
N VAL A 54 2.59 -12.98 12.69
CA VAL A 54 1.77 -12.00 13.40
C VAL A 54 1.05 -12.68 14.54
N SER A 55 1.11 -12.09 15.73
CA SER A 55 0.33 -12.50 16.89
C SER A 55 -0.35 -11.30 17.56
N ASP A 56 -1.45 -11.54 18.25
CA ASP A 56 -2.06 -10.58 19.17
C ASP A 56 -1.09 -10.29 20.32
N ALA A 57 -0.87 -9.01 20.64
CA ALA A 57 0.14 -8.60 21.62
C ALA A 57 -0.27 -8.90 23.06
N ALA A 58 -1.57 -8.96 23.36
CA ALA A 58 -2.08 -9.16 24.72
C ALA A 58 -2.16 -10.64 25.09
N SER A 59 -2.65 -11.47 24.18
CA SER A 59 -2.89 -12.90 24.38
C SER A 59 -1.77 -13.79 23.85
N GLY A 60 -0.95 -13.29 22.92
CA GLY A 60 0.01 -14.11 22.17
C GLY A 60 -0.66 -15.01 21.14
N GLU A 61 -1.97 -14.88 20.87
CA GLU A 61 -2.68 -15.67 19.87
C GLU A 61 -2.02 -15.45 18.49
N PRO A 62 -1.51 -16.50 17.82
CA PRO A 62 -1.03 -16.34 16.46
C PRO A 62 -2.21 -16.01 15.53
N LEU A 63 -2.01 -15.06 14.62
CA LEU A 63 -3.07 -14.55 13.74
C LEU A 63 -2.85 -14.94 12.29
N GLY A 64 -1.60 -14.96 11.82
CA GLY A 64 -1.28 -15.25 10.44
C GLY A 64 0.18 -15.00 10.12
N LEU A 65 0.51 -15.10 8.84
CA LEU A 65 1.85 -14.87 8.31
C LEU A 65 1.78 -13.89 7.12
N PHE A 66 2.84 -13.11 6.93
CA PHE A 66 3.03 -12.38 5.67
C PHE A 66 4.46 -12.54 5.14
N TYR A 67 4.55 -12.67 3.83
CA TYR A 67 5.79 -12.62 3.08
C TYR A 67 6.05 -11.21 2.56
N LEU A 68 7.32 -10.81 2.47
CA LEU A 68 7.75 -9.58 1.83
C LEU A 68 8.66 -9.89 0.65
N ASP A 69 8.22 -9.55 -0.57
CA ASP A 69 8.99 -9.65 -1.81
C ASP A 69 9.13 -8.25 -2.42
N MET A 70 10.24 -7.59 -2.11
CA MET A 70 10.32 -6.11 -2.12
C MET A 70 10.91 -5.49 -3.38
N PHE A 71 11.64 -6.25 -4.20
CA PHE A 71 12.46 -5.71 -5.28
C PHE A 71 12.00 -6.19 -6.67
N PRO A 72 12.19 -5.38 -7.72
CA PRO A 72 11.83 -5.77 -9.08
C PRO A 72 12.76 -6.87 -9.61
N ARG A 73 12.20 -7.74 -10.45
CA ARG A 73 12.95 -8.73 -11.23
C ARG A 73 12.16 -9.10 -12.48
N ASP A 74 12.84 -9.66 -13.47
CA ASP A 74 12.19 -10.12 -14.69
C ASP A 74 11.12 -11.19 -14.39
N GLY A 75 9.97 -11.09 -15.06
CA GLY A 75 8.81 -11.95 -14.83
C GLY A 75 8.03 -11.73 -13.52
N LYS A 76 8.43 -10.81 -12.63
CA LYS A 76 7.65 -10.46 -11.43
C LYS A 76 6.50 -9.51 -11.76
N TYR A 77 5.38 -9.65 -11.05
CA TYR A 77 4.30 -8.66 -11.06
C TYR A 77 4.82 -7.25 -10.78
N ASN A 78 4.49 -6.32 -11.69
CA ASN A 78 5.12 -4.99 -11.77
C ASN A 78 4.42 -3.91 -10.91
N HIS A 79 3.29 -4.22 -10.29
CA HIS A 79 2.60 -3.33 -9.37
C HIS A 79 2.85 -3.72 -7.91
N PHE A 80 2.52 -2.80 -7.02
CA PHE A 80 2.44 -3.03 -5.59
C PHE A 80 1.09 -3.69 -5.31
N ALA A 81 1.08 -4.79 -4.58
CA ALA A 81 -0.15 -5.50 -4.25
C ALA A 81 0.07 -6.50 -3.12
N GLU A 82 -0.95 -6.65 -2.29
CA GLU A 82 -1.15 -7.82 -1.44
C GLU A 82 -1.80 -8.97 -2.24
N PHE A 83 -1.36 -10.19 -1.96
CA PHE A 83 -2.01 -11.41 -2.47
C PHE A 83 -2.19 -12.43 -1.36
N GLU A 84 -3.41 -12.96 -1.26
CA GLU A 84 -3.71 -14.08 -0.38
C GLU A 84 -3.09 -15.38 -0.93
N ILE A 85 -2.30 -16.09 -0.10
CA ILE A 85 -1.80 -17.44 -0.38
C ILE A 85 -2.70 -18.48 0.29
N ILE A 86 -3.04 -18.24 1.56
CA ILE A 86 -3.95 -19.05 2.36
C ILE A 86 -4.97 -18.10 2.99
N GLY A 87 -6.25 -18.31 2.74
CA GLY A 87 -7.31 -17.50 3.34
C GLY A 87 -7.72 -17.93 4.74
N GLY A 88 -8.23 -16.98 5.52
CA GLY A 88 -8.76 -17.24 6.87
C GLY A 88 -10.10 -17.97 6.82
N LYS A 89 -10.31 -18.99 7.67
CA LYS A 89 -11.63 -19.65 7.85
C LYS A 89 -11.66 -20.57 9.05
N LEU A 90 -12.86 -20.86 9.56
CA LEU A 90 -13.07 -21.94 10.51
C LEU A 90 -13.12 -23.30 9.78
N LEU A 91 -12.34 -24.27 10.26
CA LEU A 91 -12.31 -25.62 9.76
C LEU A 91 -13.39 -26.50 10.41
N PRO A 92 -13.78 -27.64 9.80
CA PRO A 92 -14.78 -28.54 10.36
C PRO A 92 -14.44 -29.09 11.74
N ASP A 93 -13.16 -29.20 12.09
CA ASP A 93 -12.68 -29.66 13.40
C ASP A 93 -12.70 -28.56 14.48
N GLY A 94 -13.21 -27.37 14.15
CA GLY A 94 -13.31 -26.23 15.06
C GLY A 94 -12.03 -25.40 15.16
N LYS A 95 -10.93 -25.77 14.48
CA LYS A 95 -9.72 -24.94 14.44
C LYS A 95 -9.86 -23.83 13.41
N TYR A 96 -9.22 -22.69 13.68
CA TYR A 96 -9.16 -21.61 12.72
C TYR A 96 -7.93 -21.77 11.81
N GLN A 97 -8.15 -21.81 10.49
CA GLN A 97 -7.11 -21.69 9.48
C GLN A 97 -6.67 -20.23 9.44
N ARG A 98 -5.42 -19.98 9.81
CA ARG A 98 -4.86 -18.64 9.84
C ARG A 98 -4.40 -18.22 8.45
N PRO A 99 -4.67 -16.97 8.04
CA PRO A 99 -4.25 -16.47 6.74
C PRO A 99 -2.73 -16.42 6.59
N THR A 100 -2.28 -16.58 5.34
CA THR A 100 -0.92 -16.31 4.90
C THR A 100 -1.00 -15.51 3.62
N VAL A 101 -0.29 -14.39 3.57
CA VAL A 101 -0.34 -13.45 2.45
C VAL A 101 1.05 -13.10 1.96
N THR A 102 1.15 -12.54 0.77
CA THR A 102 2.38 -11.96 0.24
C THR A 102 2.16 -10.50 -0.05
N LEU A 103 3.10 -9.66 0.35
CA LEU A 103 3.18 -8.28 -0.13
C LEU A 103 4.24 -8.21 -1.23
N LEU A 104 3.80 -7.98 -2.46
CA LEU A 104 4.67 -7.71 -3.59
C LEU A 104 4.89 -6.21 -3.72
N CYS A 105 6.15 -5.81 -3.77
CA CYS A 105 6.57 -4.42 -4.02
C CYS A 105 7.68 -4.40 -5.07
N ASN A 106 7.95 -3.24 -5.64
CA ASN A 106 9.01 -3.06 -6.64
C ASN A 106 9.88 -1.85 -6.29
N PHE A 107 10.34 -1.78 -5.03
CA PHE A 107 11.20 -0.70 -4.56
C PHE A 107 12.56 -0.74 -5.25
N PRO A 108 13.23 0.42 -5.42
CA PRO A 108 14.56 0.43 -6.02
C PRO A 108 15.53 -0.39 -5.16
N PRO A 109 16.31 -1.31 -5.75
CA PRO A 109 17.30 -2.07 -4.99
C PRO A 109 18.41 -1.14 -4.47
N ALA A 110 19.10 -1.59 -3.43
CA ALA A 110 20.32 -0.91 -2.97
C ALA A 110 21.40 -0.96 -4.06
N THR A 111 22.28 0.04 -4.06
CA THR A 111 23.50 0.07 -4.88
C THR A 111 24.71 -0.05 -3.96
N VAL A 112 25.91 -0.18 -4.54
CA VAL A 112 27.17 -0.25 -3.77
C VAL A 112 27.31 0.96 -2.81
N ASP A 113 26.93 2.15 -3.28
CA ASP A 113 27.13 3.40 -2.53
C ASP A 113 25.92 3.88 -1.70
N LYS A 114 24.74 3.25 -1.88
CA LYS A 114 23.48 3.76 -1.33
C LYS A 114 22.55 2.63 -0.95
N PRO A 115 21.85 2.71 0.20
CA PRO A 115 20.77 1.78 0.51
C PRO A 115 19.59 1.95 -0.47
N SER A 116 18.62 1.04 -0.41
CA SER A 116 17.32 1.24 -1.05
C SER A 116 16.65 2.47 -0.40
N LEU A 117 16.40 3.51 -1.19
CA LEU A 117 15.80 4.78 -0.75
C LEU A 117 14.47 4.96 -1.46
N LEU A 118 13.39 5.22 -0.72
CA LEU A 118 12.04 5.34 -1.26
C LEU A 118 11.66 6.81 -1.49
N SER A 119 10.81 7.10 -2.46
CA SER A 119 10.08 8.37 -2.49
C SER A 119 8.99 8.37 -1.42
N HIS A 120 8.49 9.56 -1.08
CA HIS A 120 7.34 9.67 -0.18
C HIS A 120 6.09 8.94 -0.73
N SER A 121 5.87 8.94 -2.05
CA SER A 121 4.76 8.20 -2.66
C SER A 121 4.91 6.68 -2.53
N GLU A 122 6.15 6.16 -2.58
CA GLU A 122 6.45 4.74 -2.35
C GLU A 122 6.23 4.37 -0.87
N VAL A 123 6.52 5.28 0.06
CA VAL A 123 6.18 5.13 1.49
C VAL A 123 4.66 5.13 1.71
N GLU A 124 3.92 6.04 1.07
CA GLU A 124 2.45 6.07 1.10
C GLU A 124 1.85 4.77 0.53
N THR A 125 2.43 4.26 -0.57
CA THR A 125 2.02 2.98 -1.18
C THR A 125 2.31 1.80 -0.25
N LEU A 126 3.46 1.77 0.43
CA LEU A 126 3.75 0.72 1.40
C LEU A 126 2.73 0.67 2.54
N PHE A 127 2.37 1.83 3.11
CA PHE A 127 1.34 1.90 4.15
C PHE A 127 -0.03 1.44 3.63
N HIS A 128 -0.37 1.80 2.39
CA HIS A 128 -1.60 1.35 1.75
C HIS A 128 -1.66 -0.18 1.64
N GLU A 129 -0.67 -0.79 0.98
CA GLU A 129 -0.67 -2.24 0.74
C GLU A 129 -0.53 -3.05 2.03
N PHE A 130 0.24 -2.55 2.99
CA PHE A 130 0.35 -3.22 4.28
C PHE A 130 -0.96 -3.09 5.09
N GLY A 131 -1.78 -2.06 4.80
CA GLY A 131 -3.17 -2.00 5.25
C GLY A 131 -3.99 -3.22 4.78
N HIS A 132 -3.84 -3.63 3.52
CA HIS A 132 -4.47 -4.85 3.00
C HIS A 132 -3.93 -6.12 3.67
N VAL A 133 -2.61 -6.20 3.88
CA VAL A 133 -1.99 -7.31 4.65
C VAL A 133 -2.66 -7.47 6.01
N LEU A 134 -2.86 -6.37 6.74
CA LEU A 134 -3.52 -6.42 8.04
C LEU A 134 -5.01 -6.72 7.96
N HIS A 135 -5.70 -6.20 6.95
CA HIS A 135 -7.10 -6.51 6.72
C HIS A 135 -7.29 -8.03 6.53
N THR A 136 -6.41 -8.66 5.75
CA THR A 136 -6.41 -10.11 5.58
C THR A 136 -6.03 -10.85 6.87
N ILE A 137 -4.93 -10.47 7.52
CA ILE A 137 -4.39 -11.20 8.68
C ILE A 137 -5.31 -11.13 9.91
N THR A 138 -5.94 -9.99 10.15
CA THR A 138 -6.72 -9.77 11.38
C THR A 138 -8.15 -10.32 11.29
N THR A 139 -8.54 -10.89 10.14
CA THR A 139 -9.88 -11.43 9.95
C THR A 139 -10.23 -12.55 10.95
N ARG A 140 -11.48 -12.55 11.41
CA ARG A 140 -12.08 -13.60 12.24
C ARG A 140 -13.31 -14.23 11.60
N ALA A 141 -13.50 -14.02 10.30
CA ALA A 141 -14.66 -14.52 9.59
C ALA A 141 -14.68 -16.05 9.59
N LYS A 142 -15.84 -16.62 9.91
CA LYS A 142 -16.02 -18.07 9.95
C LYS A 142 -15.86 -18.71 8.56
N TYR A 143 -16.35 -18.04 7.52
CA TYR A 143 -16.40 -18.56 6.16
C TYR A 143 -15.41 -17.81 5.28
N GLY A 144 -14.58 -18.54 4.51
CA GLY A 144 -13.53 -17.95 3.67
C GLY A 144 -14.06 -16.92 2.67
N ARG A 145 -15.30 -17.08 2.19
CA ARG A 145 -15.97 -16.10 1.31
C ARG A 145 -16.10 -14.69 1.92
N PHE A 146 -16.03 -14.58 3.24
CA PHE A 146 -16.15 -13.31 3.97
C PHE A 146 -14.89 -12.96 4.75
N ALA A 147 -13.79 -13.69 4.52
CA ALA A 147 -12.54 -13.50 5.24
C ALA A 147 -11.65 -12.47 4.55
N GLY A 148 -10.83 -11.80 5.34
CA GLY A 148 -9.88 -10.80 4.88
C GLY A 148 -10.53 -9.69 4.06
N THR A 149 -9.95 -9.41 2.90
CA THR A 149 -10.37 -8.35 1.97
C THR A 149 -11.58 -8.71 1.10
N HIS A 150 -12.26 -9.84 1.34
CA HIS A 150 -13.50 -10.23 0.65
C HIS A 150 -14.72 -9.40 1.13
N VAL A 151 -14.64 -8.09 0.95
CA VAL A 151 -15.66 -7.08 1.24
C VAL A 151 -16.14 -6.46 -0.08
N PRO A 152 -17.18 -5.60 -0.09
CA PRO A 152 -17.58 -4.88 -1.30
C PRO A 152 -16.39 -4.14 -1.95
N THR A 153 -16.31 -4.18 -3.28
CA THR A 153 -15.18 -3.62 -4.05
C THR A 153 -15.05 -2.10 -3.92
N ASP A 154 -16.14 -1.41 -3.60
CA ASP A 154 -16.17 0.02 -3.30
C ASP A 154 -15.74 0.36 -1.86
N PHE A 155 -15.57 -0.66 -1.00
CA PHE A 155 -15.15 -0.50 0.40
C PHE A 155 -13.74 -1.03 0.66
N VAL A 156 -13.26 -2.00 -0.13
CA VAL A 156 -11.98 -2.69 0.14
C VAL A 156 -10.80 -1.74 0.30
N GLU A 157 -10.81 -0.61 -0.42
CA GLU A 157 -9.75 0.42 -0.36
C GLU A 157 -9.90 1.42 0.78
N ALA A 158 -11.06 1.48 1.46
CA ALA A 158 -11.27 2.47 2.50
C ALA A 158 -10.29 2.31 3.69
N PRO A 159 -10.04 1.09 4.22
CA PRO A 159 -9.05 0.90 5.29
C PRO A 159 -7.61 1.25 4.87
N SER A 160 -7.19 0.82 3.68
CA SER A 160 -5.83 1.08 3.17
C SER A 160 -5.62 2.58 2.89
N GLN A 161 -6.60 3.26 2.28
CA GLN A 161 -6.56 4.71 2.05
C GLN A 161 -6.61 5.53 3.35
N MET A 162 -7.34 5.08 4.37
CA MET A 162 -7.30 5.71 5.69
C MET A 162 -5.87 5.70 6.23
N LEU A 163 -5.16 4.56 6.13
CA LEU A 163 -3.81 4.39 6.65
C LEU A 163 -2.75 5.21 5.89
N GLN A 164 -3.00 5.59 4.63
CA GLN A 164 -2.13 6.52 3.89
C GLN A 164 -1.95 7.87 4.60
N ASN A 165 -2.93 8.30 5.41
CA ASN A 165 -2.85 9.59 6.10
C ASN A 165 -1.71 9.65 7.13
N TRP A 166 -1.24 8.51 7.64
CA TRP A 166 -0.18 8.45 8.66
C TRP A 166 1.14 9.06 8.16
N VAL A 167 1.49 8.81 6.90
CA VAL A 167 2.77 9.28 6.33
C VAL A 167 2.76 10.78 5.99
N TRP A 168 1.68 11.48 6.31
CA TRP A 168 1.56 12.93 6.23
C TRP A 168 1.65 13.62 7.60
N ASP A 169 1.71 12.86 8.70
CA ASP A 169 1.88 13.40 10.04
C ASP A 169 3.36 13.49 10.44
N LYS A 170 3.77 14.60 11.06
CA LYS A 170 5.16 14.84 11.47
C LYS A 170 5.63 13.83 12.50
N ASN A 171 4.83 13.58 13.53
CA ASN A 171 5.22 12.70 14.63
C ASN A 171 5.36 11.26 14.15
N VAL A 172 4.47 10.86 13.23
CA VAL A 172 4.57 9.56 12.55
C VAL A 172 5.87 9.49 11.73
N LEU A 173 6.13 10.46 10.86
CA LEU A 173 7.37 10.48 10.06
C LEU A 173 8.62 10.50 10.94
N ASP A 174 8.64 11.29 12.01
CA ASP A 174 9.79 11.37 12.92
C ASP A 174 10.12 10.05 13.61
N SER A 175 9.13 9.17 13.78
CA SER A 175 9.34 7.87 14.41
C SER A 175 10.24 6.94 13.60
N PHE A 176 10.37 7.16 12.28
CA PHE A 176 11.15 6.26 11.42
C PHE A 176 11.97 6.95 10.31
N ALA A 177 11.48 8.05 9.75
CA ALA A 177 12.18 8.79 8.70
C ALA A 177 13.39 9.53 9.26
N ALA A 178 14.53 9.40 8.60
CA ALA A 178 15.78 10.07 8.94
C ALA A 178 16.73 9.99 7.75
N ASP A 179 17.58 11.00 7.58
CA ASP A 179 18.60 11.00 6.52
C ASP A 179 19.50 9.76 6.69
N TYR A 180 19.65 8.97 5.63
CA TYR A 180 20.42 7.73 5.65
C TYR A 180 21.90 7.93 5.99
N ARG A 181 22.42 9.15 5.79
CA ARG A 181 23.81 9.53 6.09
C ARG A 181 23.97 10.06 7.51
N GLU A 182 22.90 10.61 8.08
CA GLU A 182 22.90 11.26 9.39
C GLU A 182 21.55 11.03 10.07
N SER A 183 21.47 9.98 10.90
CA SER A 183 20.20 9.52 11.48
C SER A 183 19.53 10.52 12.44
N SER A 184 20.26 11.51 12.94
CA SER A 184 19.73 12.63 13.74
C SER A 184 18.94 13.64 12.89
N LYS A 185 19.21 13.69 11.58
CA LYS A 185 18.60 14.66 10.68
C LYS A 185 17.21 14.19 10.25
N LYS A 186 16.18 14.91 10.70
CA LYS A 186 14.76 14.66 10.40
C LYS A 186 14.25 15.56 9.28
N ILE A 187 13.08 15.21 8.73
CA ILE A 187 12.41 16.03 7.72
C ILE A 187 11.91 17.31 8.42
N PRO A 188 12.26 18.51 7.94
CA PRO A 188 11.75 19.76 8.54
C PRO A 188 10.23 19.89 8.39
N ASP A 189 9.56 20.46 9.39
CA ASP A 189 8.11 20.72 9.36
C ASP A 189 7.67 21.50 8.12
N GLU A 190 8.44 22.53 7.79
CA GLU A 190 8.19 23.37 6.60
C GLU A 190 8.20 22.54 5.30
N THR A 191 9.05 21.51 5.22
CA THR A 191 9.11 20.64 4.05
C THR A 191 7.85 19.78 3.94
N ILE A 192 7.37 19.22 5.06
CA ILE A 192 6.13 18.45 5.11
C ILE A 192 4.93 19.33 4.78
N GLN A 193 4.88 20.57 5.29
CA GLN A 193 3.81 21.51 4.96
C GLN A 193 3.80 21.83 3.47
N LYS A 194 4.97 22.14 2.87
CA LYS A 194 5.08 22.37 1.43
C LYS A 194 4.66 21.16 0.59
N MET A 195 4.91 19.93 1.06
CA MET A 195 4.42 18.72 0.41
C MET A 195 2.89 18.63 0.44
N LYS A 196 2.26 18.93 1.58
CA LYS A 196 0.80 18.97 1.74
C LYS A 196 0.17 20.02 0.83
N ASP A 197 0.74 21.22 0.81
CA ASP A 197 0.27 22.32 -0.04
C ASP A 197 0.37 21.95 -1.53
N ALA A 198 1.45 21.29 -1.93
CA ALA A 198 1.63 20.81 -3.30
C ALA A 198 0.61 19.73 -3.69
N LYS A 199 0.31 18.78 -2.78
CA LYS A 199 -0.74 17.76 -2.97
C LYS A 199 -2.11 18.42 -3.13
N LEU A 200 -2.46 19.37 -2.26
CA LEU A 200 -3.74 20.07 -2.33
C LEU A 200 -3.89 20.91 -3.61
N ALA A 201 -2.84 21.62 -4.02
CA ALA A 201 -2.85 22.46 -5.21
C ALA A 201 -3.05 21.68 -6.52
N THR A 202 -2.77 20.38 -6.52
CA THR A 202 -2.93 19.50 -7.69
C THR A 202 -4.10 18.52 -7.57
N ALA A 203 -4.77 18.47 -6.42
CA ALA A 203 -5.86 17.55 -6.14
C ALA A 203 -7.02 17.65 -7.15
N GLY A 204 -7.37 18.86 -7.58
CA GLY A 204 -8.42 19.06 -8.58
C GLY A 204 -8.13 18.37 -9.93
N VAL A 205 -6.88 18.44 -10.40
CA VAL A 205 -6.47 17.77 -11.65
C VAL A 205 -6.51 16.25 -11.47
N PHE A 206 -6.02 15.77 -10.33
CA PHE A 206 -6.06 14.35 -9.99
C PHE A 206 -7.49 13.81 -9.99
N TYR A 207 -8.42 14.44 -9.25
CA TYR A 207 -9.78 13.97 -9.14
C TYR A 207 -10.60 14.18 -10.42
N ARG A 208 -10.34 15.22 -11.23
CA ARG A 208 -10.93 15.33 -12.58
C ARG A 208 -10.58 14.11 -13.44
N ARG A 209 -9.33 13.65 -13.40
CA ARG A 209 -8.91 12.43 -14.13
C ARG A 209 -9.64 11.19 -13.62
N GLN A 210 -9.73 11.00 -12.30
CA GLN A 210 -10.45 9.85 -11.72
C GLN A 210 -11.95 9.89 -12.07
N PHE A 211 -12.55 11.08 -12.01
CA PHE A 211 -13.95 11.26 -12.41
C PHE A 211 -14.17 10.98 -13.89
N ALA A 212 -13.22 11.32 -14.77
CA ALA A 212 -13.30 10.97 -16.19
C ALA A 212 -13.28 9.45 -16.40
N PHE A 213 -12.43 8.71 -15.68
CA PHE A 213 -12.40 7.25 -15.75
C PHE A 213 -13.65 6.59 -15.21
N ALA A 214 -14.15 7.03 -14.05
CA ALA A 214 -15.41 6.55 -13.50
C ALA A 214 -16.59 6.85 -14.45
N SER A 215 -16.65 8.06 -15.02
CA SER A 215 -17.69 8.42 -15.98
C SER A 215 -17.63 7.57 -17.24
N LEU A 216 -16.41 7.31 -17.75
CA LEU A 216 -16.19 6.46 -18.90
C LEU A 216 -16.64 5.02 -18.62
N ASP A 217 -16.24 4.46 -17.48
CA ASP A 217 -16.62 3.12 -17.07
C ASP A 217 -18.16 2.97 -16.99
N LEU A 218 -18.85 3.91 -16.36
CA LEU A 218 -20.31 3.93 -16.29
C LEU A 218 -20.98 4.08 -17.66
N ALA A 219 -20.42 4.89 -18.56
CA ALA A 219 -20.95 5.07 -19.90
C ALA A 219 -20.80 3.80 -20.74
N LEU A 220 -19.67 3.11 -20.61
CA LEU A 220 -19.41 1.86 -21.32
C LEU A 220 -20.29 0.72 -20.80
N HIS A 221 -20.50 0.62 -19.48
CA HIS A 221 -21.32 -0.43 -18.88
C HIS A 221 -22.80 -0.04 -18.68
N GLY A 222 -23.20 1.10 -19.24
CA GLY A 222 -24.58 1.58 -19.22
C GLY A 222 -25.47 0.89 -20.26
N PRO A 223 -26.76 1.26 -20.31
CA PRO A 223 -27.68 0.74 -21.32
C PRO A 223 -27.19 1.05 -22.74
N HIS A 224 -27.06 0.02 -23.58
CA HIS A 224 -26.69 0.14 -24.99
C HIS A 224 -27.72 -0.61 -25.86
N PRO A 225 -28.19 -0.03 -26.99
CA PRO A 225 -29.15 -0.72 -27.85
C PRO A 225 -28.55 -2.01 -28.44
N GLU A 226 -29.28 -3.14 -28.37
CA GLU A 226 -28.79 -4.47 -28.80
C GLU A 226 -28.24 -4.52 -30.23
N ASN A 227 -28.76 -3.68 -31.13
CA ASN A 227 -28.38 -3.64 -32.54
C ASN A 227 -27.54 -2.40 -32.93
N ALA A 228 -27.10 -1.59 -31.96
CA ALA A 228 -26.24 -0.45 -32.24
C ALA A 228 -24.76 -0.89 -32.22
N PRO A 229 -23.93 -0.42 -33.17
CA PRO A 229 -22.49 -0.65 -33.11
C PRO A 229 -21.93 -0.07 -31.81
N TYR A 230 -21.06 -0.83 -31.16
CA TYR A 230 -20.41 -0.40 -29.93
C TYR A 230 -19.06 0.23 -30.27
N ASP A 231 -19.01 1.57 -30.25
CA ASP A 231 -17.80 2.33 -30.55
C ASP A 231 -17.26 2.98 -29.27
N CYS A 232 -16.25 2.34 -28.68
CA CYS A 232 -15.62 2.81 -27.46
C CYS A 232 -15.01 4.21 -27.61
N VAL A 233 -14.50 4.56 -28.81
CA VAL A 233 -13.84 5.85 -29.05
C VAL A 233 -14.88 6.97 -29.15
N ALA A 234 -15.98 6.72 -29.86
CA ALA A 234 -17.10 7.66 -29.93
C ALA A 234 -17.75 7.90 -28.56
N ILE A 235 -17.78 6.89 -27.69
CA ILE A 235 -18.24 7.02 -26.30
C ILE A 235 -17.22 7.77 -25.44
N SER A 236 -15.93 7.46 -25.58
CA SER A 236 -14.89 8.00 -24.69
C SER A 236 -14.54 9.45 -24.95
N ASN A 237 -14.43 9.86 -26.22
CA ASN A 237 -13.91 11.18 -26.57
C ASN A 237 -14.70 12.34 -25.94
N PRO A 238 -16.05 12.38 -26.01
CA PRO A 238 -16.82 13.46 -25.39
C PRO A 238 -16.66 13.53 -23.87
N ILE A 239 -16.51 12.39 -23.20
CA ILE A 239 -16.32 12.32 -21.74
C ILE A 239 -14.94 12.88 -21.38
N LEU A 240 -13.89 12.41 -22.04
CA LEU A 240 -12.52 12.84 -21.79
C LEU A 240 -12.34 14.33 -22.11
N GLU A 241 -12.91 14.82 -23.22
CA GLU A 241 -12.87 16.23 -23.62
C GLU A 241 -13.55 17.14 -22.59
N LYS A 242 -14.73 16.75 -22.12
CA LYS A 242 -15.50 17.56 -21.16
C LYS A 242 -14.89 17.56 -19.77
N VAL A 243 -14.37 16.41 -19.32
CA VAL A 243 -14.05 16.17 -17.91
C VAL A 243 -12.58 16.32 -17.61
N PHE A 244 -11.68 15.91 -18.52
CA PHE A 244 -10.24 15.83 -18.24
C PHE A 244 -9.42 16.85 -19.03
N LEU A 245 -9.69 17.01 -20.33
CA LEU A 245 -9.06 18.02 -21.18
C LEU A 245 -9.60 19.43 -20.85
#